data_AF-A0A4Z2BSI7-F1
#
_entry.id   AF-A0A4Z2BSI7-F1
#
_cell.length_a   1.000
_cell.length_b   1.000
_cell.length_c   1.000
_cell.angle_alpha   90.00
_cell.angle_beta   90.00
_cell.angle_gamma   90.00
#
_symmetry.space_group_name_H-M   'P 1'
#
loop_
_entity.id
_entity.type
_entity.pdbx_description
1 polymer ?
#
loop_
_entity_poly.entity_id
_entity_poly.type
_entity_poly.pdbx_seq_one_letter_code
_entity_poly.pdbx_strand_id
1 'polypeptide(L)'
;MAHVIEFFVPGVTEPATVLNIVPLCNNYIKRMNISQLLPPIKNPQKEVEQVKREEEEGEETYLDLESEPDHDGPYLDHFDFNIVLHKLPNLEELHLVYQVKNCGMNFEWSLFEITDRDCESLGKALKSCLTLKTLHVCLSHMDDNKCCRLVKHLSDHPSLRELDLSYNLIGDKGAKAISQLLNKSRLETLKMCNNCIGDPGAKAIAQALSHNGTLLSLNLRLNCLQDEGGEAIAGALLRNDSLCHLHLGANELTGHTAAMLAKALRQNKTLRSIILSCNKLGVVSNSSIFTASLWFLMSGSV
;
A
#
# COMPACT_ATOMS: atom_id res chain seq x y z
N MET A 1 -0.68 19.29 14.68
CA MET A 1 -1.45 19.02 13.46
C MET A 1 -1.91 17.57 13.40
N ALA A 2 -1.02 16.57 13.36
CA ALA A 2 -1.41 15.15 13.28
C ALA A 2 -2.48 14.74 14.31
N HIS A 3 -2.28 15.10 15.58
CA HIS A 3 -3.27 14.86 16.64
C HIS A 3 -4.66 15.44 16.33
N VAL A 4 -4.73 16.64 15.74
CA VAL A 4 -6.02 17.25 15.38
C VAL A 4 -6.69 16.49 14.24
N ILE A 5 -5.90 15.96 13.30
CA ILE A 5 -6.41 15.14 12.19
C ILE A 5 -6.89 13.77 12.71
N GLU A 6 -6.20 13.16 13.67
CA GLU A 6 -6.58 11.86 14.25
C GLU A 6 -7.97 11.88 14.94
N PHE A 7 -8.41 13.05 15.41
CA PHE A 7 -9.73 13.23 16.03
C PHE A 7 -10.70 14.02 15.13
N PHE A 8 -10.33 14.24 13.87
CA PHE A 8 -11.20 14.91 12.92
C PHE A 8 -12.32 13.96 12.49
N VAL A 9 -13.56 14.39 12.73
CA VAL A 9 -14.76 13.65 12.31
C VAL A 9 -15.40 14.38 11.13
N PRO A 10 -15.45 13.76 9.92
CA PRO A 10 -16.11 14.35 8.77
C PRO A 10 -17.56 14.75 9.08
N GLY A 11 -17.94 15.97 8.69
CA GLY A 11 -19.27 16.55 8.94
C GLY A 11 -19.54 17.02 10.37
N VAL A 12 -18.62 16.83 11.30
CA VAL A 12 -18.73 17.34 12.68
C VAL A 12 -17.61 18.32 12.99
N THR A 13 -16.37 17.99 12.62
CA THR A 13 -15.22 18.86 12.85
C THR A 13 -15.06 19.83 11.68
N GLU A 14 -15.00 21.13 11.97
CA GLU A 14 -14.78 22.13 10.92
C GLU A 14 -13.35 22.05 10.35
N PRO A 15 -13.17 22.04 9.01
CA PRO A 15 -11.86 22.08 8.38
C PRO A 15 -10.95 23.23 8.85
N ALA A 16 -11.56 24.36 9.26
CA ALA A 16 -10.85 25.51 9.84
C ALA A 16 -9.98 25.13 11.05
N THR A 17 -10.38 24.12 11.84
CA THR A 17 -9.62 23.63 12.99
C THR A 17 -8.23 23.16 12.60
N VAL A 18 -8.10 22.47 11.46
CA VAL A 18 -6.80 22.04 10.95
C VAL A 18 -6.10 23.18 10.20
N LEU A 19 -6.84 23.91 9.36
CA LEU A 19 -6.28 24.97 8.51
C LEU A 19 -5.66 26.12 9.31
N ASN A 20 -6.23 26.50 10.47
CA ASN A 20 -5.68 27.55 11.32
C ASN A 20 -4.33 27.17 11.96
N ILE A 21 -4.04 25.87 12.05
CA ILE A 21 -2.77 25.35 12.61
C ILE A 21 -1.68 25.30 11.54
N VAL A 22 -2.04 25.22 10.26
CA VAL A 22 -1.09 25.08 9.15
C VAL A 22 -0.03 26.20 9.13
N PRO A 23 -0.37 27.50 9.20
CA PRO A 23 0.63 28.57 9.18
C PRO A 23 1.61 28.54 10.36
N LEU A 24 1.21 27.91 11.48
CA LEU A 24 2.02 27.85 12.70
C LEU A 24 3.12 26.78 12.62
N CYS A 25 2.97 25.77 11.75
CA CYS A 25 3.87 24.60 11.76
C CYS A 25 4.27 24.04 10.39
N ASN A 26 3.71 24.51 9.28
CA ASN A 26 3.93 23.95 7.94
C ASN A 26 5.41 23.77 7.56
N ASN A 27 6.28 24.74 7.89
CA ASN A 27 7.69 24.73 7.54
C ASN A 27 8.50 23.71 8.37
N TYR A 28 7.95 23.20 9.47
CA TYR A 28 8.63 22.30 10.40
C TYR A 28 8.17 20.84 10.28
N ILE A 29 7.04 20.59 9.61
CA ILE A 29 6.50 19.24 9.45
C ILE A 29 7.28 18.52 8.34
N LYS A 30 8.17 17.61 8.76
CA LYS A 30 8.84 16.65 7.85
C LYS A 30 8.20 15.27 7.84
N ARG A 31 7.61 14.88 8.96
CA ARG A 31 6.95 13.58 9.14
C ARG A 31 5.57 13.82 9.73
N MET A 32 4.57 13.17 9.16
CA MET A 32 3.22 13.13 9.69
C MET A 32 2.80 11.68 9.88
N ASN A 33 2.52 11.30 11.12
CA ASN A 33 2.02 9.98 11.46
C ASN A 33 0.61 10.12 12.04
N ILE A 34 -0.35 9.53 11.36
CA ILE A 34 -1.77 9.52 11.71
C ILE A 34 -2.14 8.06 11.91
N SER A 35 -2.35 7.71 13.17
CA SER A 35 -2.50 6.33 13.60
C SER A 35 -3.95 5.86 13.67
N GLN A 36 -4.87 6.77 13.38
CA GLN A 36 -6.30 6.53 13.19
C GLN A 36 -6.91 7.64 12.34
N LEU A 37 -7.97 7.34 11.62
CA LEU A 37 -8.85 8.32 10.97
C LEU A 37 -10.29 7.94 11.33
N LEU A 38 -11.09 8.92 11.74
CA LEU A 38 -12.46 8.68 12.14
C LEU A 38 -13.39 8.82 10.92
N PRO A 39 -14.29 7.85 10.68
CA PRO A 39 -15.33 7.99 9.68
C PRO A 39 -16.43 8.96 10.14
N PRO A 40 -17.40 9.32 9.28
CA PRO A 40 -18.50 10.18 9.67
C PRO A 40 -19.38 9.46 10.70
N ILE A 41 -20.02 10.22 11.58
CA ILE A 41 -20.99 9.64 12.51
C ILE A 41 -22.22 9.21 11.71
N LYS A 42 -22.48 7.90 11.66
CA LYS A 42 -23.70 7.33 11.08
C LYS A 42 -24.91 7.94 11.79
N ASN A 43 -25.74 8.63 11.02
CA ASN A 43 -26.99 9.19 11.52
C ASN A 43 -28.13 8.31 10.96
N PRO A 44 -28.89 7.60 11.81
CA PRO A 44 -29.85 6.59 11.36
C PRO A 44 -30.89 7.10 10.35
N GLN A 45 -31.25 8.38 10.42
CA GLN A 45 -32.19 9.00 9.48
C GLN A 45 -31.59 9.20 8.08
N LYS A 46 -30.29 9.49 7.99
CA LYS A 46 -29.59 9.70 6.71
C LYS A 46 -29.29 8.38 5.99
N GLU A 47 -29.06 7.30 6.72
CA GLU A 47 -28.91 5.96 6.13
C GLU A 47 -30.21 5.49 5.45
N VAL A 48 -31.38 5.78 6.05
CA VAL A 48 -32.68 5.45 5.45
C VAL A 48 -32.95 6.25 4.18
N GLU A 49 -32.49 7.51 4.11
CA GLU A 49 -32.59 8.33 2.90
C GLU A 49 -31.62 7.89 1.81
N GLN A 50 -30.41 7.47 2.18
CA GLN A 50 -29.40 6.99 1.24
C GLN A 50 -29.76 5.64 0.63
N VAL A 51 -30.28 4.69 1.43
CA VAL A 51 -30.76 3.39 0.94
C VAL A 51 -31.96 3.55 -0.01
N LYS A 52 -32.86 4.50 0.27
CA LYS A 52 -33.98 4.81 -0.63
C LYS A 52 -33.53 5.37 -1.98
N ARG A 53 -32.50 6.23 -1.98
CA ARG A 53 -31.93 6.78 -3.23
C ARG A 53 -31.23 5.70 -4.06
N GLU A 54 -30.50 4.79 -3.43
CA GLU A 54 -29.82 3.69 -4.12
C GLU A 54 -30.82 2.64 -4.69
N GLU A 55 -31.98 2.48 -4.06
CA GLU A 55 -33.10 1.67 -4.59
C GLU A 55 -33.82 2.37 -5.76
N GLU A 56 -33.94 3.70 -5.75
CA GLU A 56 -34.57 4.48 -6.83
C GLU A 56 -33.64 4.63 -8.07
N GLU A 57 -32.32 4.69 -7.89
CA GLU A 57 -31.34 4.77 -8.99
C GLU A 57 -31.13 3.43 -9.74
N GLY A 58 -31.69 2.33 -9.23
CA GLY A 58 -31.59 1.00 -9.84
C GLY A 58 -32.55 0.73 -11.01
N GLU A 59 -33.53 1.61 -11.28
CA GLU A 59 -34.64 1.32 -12.21
C GLU A 59 -34.84 2.23 -13.43
N GLU A 60 -34.08 3.32 -13.66
CA GLU A 60 -34.38 4.20 -14.81
C GLU A 60 -33.32 4.29 -15.92
N THR A 61 -33.79 3.95 -17.12
CA THR A 61 -33.18 4.10 -18.45
C THR A 61 -32.87 5.54 -18.83
N TYR A 62 -31.74 5.73 -19.52
CA TYR A 62 -31.27 6.95 -20.19
C TYR A 62 -32.37 7.89 -20.69
N LEU A 63 -32.35 9.16 -20.24
CA LEU A 63 -32.65 10.37 -21.04
C LEU A 63 -32.24 11.63 -20.25
N ASP A 64 -31.49 12.52 -20.91
CA ASP A 64 -30.99 13.80 -20.40
C ASP A 64 -32.09 14.77 -19.95
N LEU A 65 -31.94 15.36 -18.77
CA LEU A 65 -32.40 16.73 -18.46
C LEU A 65 -31.45 17.40 -17.46
N GLU A 66 -31.02 18.61 -17.80
CA GLU A 66 -30.24 19.53 -16.97
C GLU A 66 -31.00 19.85 -15.67
N SER A 67 -30.39 19.54 -14.52
CA SER A 67 -30.80 20.06 -13.21
C SER A 67 -29.69 20.91 -12.60
N GLU A 68 -30.10 22.02 -11.98
CA GLU A 68 -29.28 23.00 -11.27
C GLU A 68 -28.35 22.37 -10.22
N PRO A 69 -27.26 23.06 -9.78
CA PRO A 69 -26.27 22.45 -8.92
C PRO A 69 -26.85 22.23 -7.52
N ASP A 70 -27.36 21.02 -7.29
CA ASP A 70 -27.66 20.52 -5.97
C ASP A 70 -26.42 20.70 -5.08
N HIS A 71 -26.60 21.41 -3.98
CA HIS A 71 -25.57 21.76 -3.02
C HIS A 71 -25.14 20.55 -2.14
N ASP A 72 -25.22 19.33 -2.66
CA ASP A 72 -24.96 18.06 -1.98
C ASP A 72 -23.69 17.41 -2.55
N GLY A 73 -22.53 18.02 -2.28
CA GLY A 73 -21.23 17.45 -2.62
C GLY A 73 -20.91 16.23 -1.73
N PRO A 74 -20.15 15.24 -2.23
CA PRO A 74 -19.92 13.98 -1.52
C PRO A 74 -19.16 14.26 -0.23
N TYR A 75 -19.77 13.99 0.93
CA TYR A 75 -19.03 13.90 2.17
C TYR A 75 -17.95 12.83 2.00
N LEU A 76 -16.67 13.22 2.13
CA LEU A 76 -15.57 12.28 2.17
C LEU A 76 -15.74 11.36 3.39
N ASP A 77 -15.34 10.10 3.23
CA ASP A 77 -15.53 9.08 4.25
C ASP A 77 -14.52 9.24 5.40
N HIS A 78 -13.40 9.94 5.17
CA HIS A 78 -12.45 10.32 6.22
C HIS A 78 -11.90 11.74 5.99
N PHE A 79 -10.84 12.12 6.72
CA PHE A 79 -10.18 13.42 6.58
C PHE A 79 -9.69 13.68 5.14
N ASP A 80 -10.05 14.85 4.60
CA ASP A 80 -9.59 15.28 3.28
C ASP A 80 -8.13 15.78 3.31
N PHE A 81 -7.20 15.00 2.78
CA PHE A 81 -5.81 15.42 2.69
C PHE A 81 -5.56 16.51 1.65
N ASN A 82 -6.48 16.76 0.72
CA ASN A 82 -6.31 17.82 -0.30
C ASN A 82 -6.20 19.21 0.33
N ILE A 83 -6.87 19.45 1.46
CA ILE A 83 -6.85 20.77 2.10
C ILE A 83 -5.53 21.09 2.82
N VAL A 84 -4.68 20.09 3.09
CA VAL A 84 -3.45 20.26 3.89
C VAL A 84 -2.17 19.94 3.12
N LEU A 85 -2.09 18.84 2.35
CA LEU A 85 -0.79 18.35 1.84
C LEU A 85 -0.06 19.36 0.96
N HIS A 86 -0.77 20.08 0.10
CA HIS A 86 -0.20 21.13 -0.76
C HIS A 86 0.39 22.31 0.03
N LYS A 87 0.05 22.45 1.32
CA LYS A 87 0.52 23.52 2.22
C LYS A 87 1.71 23.09 3.07
N LEU A 88 2.21 21.86 2.91
CA LEU A 88 3.32 21.30 3.69
C LEU A 88 4.57 21.14 2.80
N PRO A 89 5.34 22.21 2.57
CA PRO A 89 6.42 22.21 1.58
C PRO A 89 7.56 21.24 1.93
N ASN A 90 7.73 20.90 3.21
CA ASN A 90 8.84 20.10 3.72
C ASN A 90 8.42 18.68 4.13
N LEU A 91 7.20 18.24 3.81
CA LEU A 91 6.73 16.90 4.20
C LEU A 91 7.46 15.82 3.40
N GLU A 92 8.27 15.01 4.09
CA GLU A 92 9.04 13.92 3.50
C GLU A 92 8.41 12.54 3.78
N GLU A 93 7.65 12.40 4.86
CA GLU A 93 7.11 11.12 5.29
C GLU A 93 5.65 11.24 5.77
N LEU A 94 4.75 10.44 5.18
CA LEU A 94 3.34 10.39 5.53
C LEU A 94 2.94 8.95 5.86
N HIS A 95 2.49 8.73 7.08
CA HIS A 95 2.07 7.43 7.59
C HIS A 95 0.61 7.51 8.00
N LEU A 96 -0.23 6.66 7.41
CA LEU A 96 -1.68 6.66 7.57
C LEU A 96 -2.17 5.28 7.97
N VAL A 97 -3.13 5.28 8.89
CA VAL A 97 -3.92 4.11 9.26
C VAL A 97 -5.38 4.51 9.36
N TYR A 98 -6.25 3.90 8.55
CA TYR A 98 -7.69 4.18 8.47
C TYR A 98 -8.52 3.40 9.50
N GLN A 99 -7.89 2.92 10.57
CA GLN A 99 -8.58 2.23 11.66
C GLN A 99 -9.01 3.22 12.74
N VAL A 100 -10.16 2.98 13.36
CA VAL A 100 -10.54 3.66 14.61
C VAL A 100 -9.91 2.94 15.80
N LYS A 101 -9.34 3.70 16.73
CA LYS A 101 -8.86 3.16 18.01
C LYS A 101 -9.93 3.28 19.08
N ASN A 102 -9.91 2.35 20.03
CA ASN A 102 -10.74 2.41 21.23
C ASN A 102 -12.26 2.51 20.95
N CYS A 103 -12.76 1.82 19.91
CA CYS A 103 -14.17 1.86 19.50
C CYS A 103 -15.16 1.34 20.57
N GLY A 104 -14.64 0.73 21.64
CA GLY A 104 -15.46 0.14 22.71
C GLY A 104 -16.40 -0.92 22.15
N MET A 105 -17.67 -0.84 22.55
CA MET A 105 -18.72 -1.76 22.09
C MET A 105 -19.35 -1.37 20.74
N ASN A 106 -19.02 -0.20 20.19
CA ASN A 106 -19.57 0.31 18.93
C ASN A 106 -18.75 -0.17 17.73
N PHE A 107 -18.39 -1.45 17.71
CA PHE A 107 -17.55 -2.04 16.67
C PHE A 107 -18.34 -2.30 15.39
N GLU A 108 -17.82 -1.79 14.27
CA GLU A 108 -18.26 -2.14 12.92
C GLU A 108 -17.02 -2.28 12.02
N TRP A 109 -17.03 -3.24 11.08
CA TRP A 109 -15.90 -3.47 10.18
C TRP A 109 -15.56 -2.25 9.31
N SER A 110 -16.57 -1.45 8.96
CA SER A 110 -16.41 -0.21 8.21
C SER A 110 -15.57 0.85 8.93
N LEU A 111 -15.35 0.73 10.25
CA LEU A 111 -14.46 1.61 11.02
C LEU A 111 -12.97 1.33 10.80
N PHE A 112 -12.63 0.31 10.01
CA PHE A 112 -11.26 -0.16 9.83
C PHE A 112 -10.80 -0.12 8.37
N GLU A 113 -11.64 0.41 7.46
CA GLU A 113 -11.36 0.43 6.04
C GLU A 113 -11.20 1.83 5.46
N ILE A 114 -10.17 1.97 4.61
CA ILE A 114 -10.09 3.06 3.66
C ILE A 114 -11.13 2.85 2.56
N THR A 115 -11.86 3.89 2.15
CA THR A 115 -12.83 3.76 1.06
C THR A 115 -12.22 4.02 -0.31
N ASP A 116 -12.95 3.68 -1.38
CA ASP A 116 -12.57 4.05 -2.74
C ASP A 116 -12.43 5.57 -2.93
N ARG A 117 -13.30 6.36 -2.28
CA ARG A 117 -13.26 7.83 -2.30
C ARG A 117 -12.02 8.36 -1.59
N ASP A 118 -11.67 7.78 -0.44
CA ASP A 118 -10.45 8.13 0.28
C ASP A 118 -9.20 7.84 -0.56
N CYS A 119 -9.15 6.70 -1.24
CA CYS A 119 -8.02 6.34 -2.11
C CYS A 119 -7.83 7.33 -3.27
N GLU A 120 -8.93 7.71 -3.93
CA GLU A 120 -8.94 8.70 -5.01
C GLU A 120 -8.53 10.09 -4.49
N SER A 121 -9.10 10.51 -3.36
CA SER A 121 -8.83 11.80 -2.72
C SER A 121 -7.38 11.91 -2.26
N LEU A 122 -6.89 10.89 -1.55
CA LEU A 122 -5.51 10.80 -1.09
C LEU A 122 -4.54 10.77 -2.28
N GLY A 123 -4.83 9.97 -3.31
CA GLY A 123 -4.02 9.93 -4.53
C GLY A 123 -3.85 11.32 -5.18
N LYS A 124 -4.94 12.09 -5.29
CA LYS A 124 -4.90 13.47 -5.78
C LYS A 124 -4.08 14.39 -4.88
N ALA A 125 -4.28 14.31 -3.56
CA ALA A 125 -3.56 15.12 -2.59
C ALA A 125 -2.05 14.87 -2.65
N LEU A 126 -1.64 13.60 -2.78
CA LEU A 126 -0.24 13.19 -2.86
C LEU A 126 0.49 13.80 -4.06
N LYS A 127 -0.18 13.98 -5.21
CA LYS A 127 0.44 14.64 -6.38
C LYS A 127 0.92 16.06 -6.11
N SER A 128 0.30 16.75 -5.16
CA SER A 128 0.72 18.11 -4.76
C SER A 128 1.95 18.11 -3.83
N CYS A 129 2.29 16.97 -3.23
CA CYS A 129 3.34 16.85 -2.22
C CYS A 129 4.68 16.45 -2.84
N LEU A 130 5.32 17.40 -3.54
CA LEU A 130 6.52 17.14 -4.34
C LEU A 130 7.76 16.73 -3.53
N THR A 131 7.74 16.89 -2.20
CA THR A 131 8.84 16.52 -1.30
C THR A 131 8.68 15.16 -0.64
N LEU A 132 7.53 14.49 -0.82
CA LEU A 132 7.23 13.22 -0.16
C LEU A 132 8.11 12.07 -0.68
N LYS A 133 8.88 11.49 0.24
CA LYS A 133 9.78 10.36 -0.01
C LYS A 133 9.20 9.03 0.46
N THR A 134 8.43 9.05 1.54
CA THR A 134 7.90 7.84 2.17
C THR A 134 6.39 7.95 2.36
N LEU A 135 5.67 6.96 1.83
CA LEU A 135 4.23 6.81 2.05
C LEU A 135 3.94 5.45 2.67
N HIS A 136 3.34 5.46 3.85
CA HIS A 136 2.83 4.25 4.51
C HIS A 136 1.31 4.35 4.61
N VAL A 137 0.60 3.36 4.05
CA VAL A 137 -0.85 3.18 4.25
C VAL A 137 -1.07 1.73 4.68
N CYS A 138 -0.97 1.50 5.98
CA CYS A 138 -0.96 0.16 6.58
C CYS A 138 -2.23 -0.05 7.42
N LEU A 139 -2.60 -1.31 7.70
CA LEU A 139 -3.71 -1.64 8.61
C LEU A 139 -5.01 -0.88 8.26
N SER A 140 -5.32 -0.79 6.96
CA SER A 140 -6.38 0.07 6.44
C SER A 140 -7.39 -0.70 5.58
N HIS A 141 -7.39 -2.04 5.65
CA HIS A 141 -8.27 -2.92 4.85
C HIS A 141 -8.30 -2.58 3.34
N MET A 142 -7.16 -2.16 2.80
CA MET A 142 -7.04 -1.83 1.38
C MET A 142 -7.06 -3.11 0.52
N ASP A 143 -8.10 -3.27 -0.30
CA ASP A 143 -8.20 -4.36 -1.27
C ASP A 143 -7.60 -3.98 -2.65
N ASP A 144 -7.75 -4.89 -3.61
CA ASP A 144 -7.27 -4.72 -4.99
C ASP A 144 -7.78 -3.45 -5.68
N ASN A 145 -9.07 -3.11 -5.52
CA ASN A 145 -9.68 -1.97 -6.19
C ASN A 145 -9.18 -0.67 -5.58
N LYS A 146 -9.17 -0.59 -4.25
CA LYS A 146 -8.67 0.54 -3.47
C LYS A 146 -7.18 0.79 -3.75
N CYS A 147 -6.38 -0.28 -3.77
CA CYS A 147 -4.96 -0.22 -4.14
C CYS A 147 -4.78 0.35 -5.56
N CYS A 148 -5.51 -0.17 -6.55
CA CYS A 148 -5.45 0.27 -7.94
C CYS A 148 -5.73 1.78 -8.07
N ARG A 149 -6.75 2.28 -7.37
CA ARG A 149 -7.10 3.71 -7.35
C ARG A 149 -5.96 4.56 -6.80
N LEU A 150 -5.43 4.19 -5.63
CA LEU A 150 -4.34 4.95 -5.01
C LEU A 150 -3.09 4.98 -5.90
N VAL A 151 -2.61 3.83 -6.36
CA VAL A 151 -1.33 3.73 -7.09
C VAL A 151 -1.36 4.37 -8.49
N LYS A 152 -2.55 4.51 -9.08
CA LYS A 152 -2.74 5.25 -10.35
C LYS A 152 -2.20 6.68 -10.25
N HIS A 153 -2.25 7.31 -9.08
CA HIS A 153 -1.77 8.67 -8.86
C HIS A 153 -0.29 8.75 -8.47
N LEU A 154 0.38 7.62 -8.24
CA LEU A 154 1.77 7.57 -7.76
C LEU A 154 2.80 7.28 -8.87
N SER A 155 2.34 6.90 -10.07
CA SER A 155 3.19 6.44 -11.17
C SER A 155 4.21 7.47 -11.64
N ASP A 156 3.90 8.75 -11.51
CA ASP A 156 4.70 9.91 -11.92
C ASP A 156 5.19 10.74 -10.74
N HIS A 157 5.10 10.23 -9.51
CA HIS A 157 5.49 11.01 -8.32
C HIS A 157 7.01 11.28 -8.32
N PRO A 158 7.46 12.55 -8.25
CA PRO A 158 8.86 12.90 -8.55
C PRO A 158 9.86 12.42 -7.49
N SER A 159 9.42 12.35 -6.24
CA SER A 159 10.28 12.18 -5.07
C SER A 159 10.02 10.90 -4.28
N LEU A 160 8.97 10.13 -4.58
CA LEU A 160 8.62 8.96 -3.78
C LEU A 160 9.70 7.88 -3.95
N ARG A 161 10.18 7.35 -2.83
CA ARG A 161 11.24 6.33 -2.74
C ARG A 161 10.80 5.11 -1.95
N GLU A 162 9.94 5.28 -0.95
CA GLU A 162 9.42 4.17 -0.15
C GLU A 162 7.88 4.16 -0.19
N LEU A 163 7.34 2.98 -0.50
CA LEU A 163 5.91 2.69 -0.40
C LEU A 163 5.71 1.47 0.51
N ASP A 164 4.93 1.66 1.58
CA ASP A 164 4.51 0.59 2.47
C ASP A 164 2.98 0.45 2.43
N LEU A 165 2.51 -0.70 1.95
CA LEU A 165 1.10 -1.11 1.91
C LEU A 165 0.90 -2.41 2.70
N SER A 166 1.74 -2.65 3.70
CA SER A 166 1.67 -3.86 4.53
C SER A 166 0.42 -3.90 5.40
N TYR A 167 -0.02 -5.10 5.77
CA TYR A 167 -1.18 -5.35 6.63
C TYR A 167 -2.48 -4.81 6.01
N ASN A 168 -2.72 -5.18 4.76
CA ASN A 168 -3.95 -4.86 4.03
C ASN A 168 -4.52 -6.14 3.40
N LEU A 169 -5.45 -6.01 2.46
CA LEU A 169 -6.14 -7.12 1.78
C LEU A 169 -5.79 -7.15 0.29
N ILE A 170 -4.59 -6.70 -0.08
CA ILE A 170 -4.16 -6.62 -1.47
C ILE A 170 -3.92 -8.03 -2.01
N GLY A 171 -4.63 -8.40 -3.06
CA GLY A 171 -4.46 -9.64 -3.79
C GLY A 171 -3.69 -9.45 -5.10
N ASP A 172 -3.91 -10.37 -6.04
CA ASP A 172 -3.17 -10.43 -7.30
C ASP A 172 -3.45 -9.24 -8.22
N LYS A 173 -4.68 -8.69 -8.23
CA LYS A 173 -4.99 -7.56 -9.12
C LYS A 173 -4.34 -6.28 -8.63
N GLY A 174 -4.30 -6.04 -7.32
CA GLY A 174 -3.59 -4.91 -6.72
C GLY A 174 -2.08 -5.05 -6.87
N ALA A 175 -1.54 -6.26 -6.68
CA ALA A 175 -0.13 -6.55 -6.99
C ALA A 175 0.24 -6.25 -8.46
N LYS A 176 -0.66 -6.55 -9.40
CA LYS A 176 -0.50 -6.19 -10.82
C LYS A 176 -0.54 -4.67 -11.04
N ALA A 177 -1.39 -3.93 -10.33
CA ALA A 177 -1.37 -2.46 -10.39
C ALA A 177 -0.05 -1.89 -9.85
N ILE A 178 0.48 -2.47 -8.76
CA ILE A 178 1.77 -2.10 -8.19
C ILE A 178 2.92 -2.45 -9.13
N SER A 179 2.86 -3.56 -9.87
CA SER A 179 3.90 -3.87 -10.86
C SER A 179 3.94 -2.85 -12.00
N GLN A 180 2.78 -2.29 -12.40
CA GLN A 180 2.72 -1.18 -13.35
C GLN A 180 3.32 0.11 -12.76
N LEU A 181 3.11 0.38 -11.47
CA LEU A 181 3.75 1.47 -10.74
C LEU A 181 5.28 1.31 -10.72
N LEU A 182 5.80 0.11 -10.45
CA LEU A 182 7.24 -0.17 -10.44
C LEU A 182 7.91 0.11 -11.78
N ASN A 183 7.21 -0.08 -12.90
CA ASN A 183 7.77 0.20 -14.23
C ASN A 183 7.98 1.70 -14.52
N LYS A 184 7.33 2.60 -13.76
CA LYS A 184 7.33 4.05 -14.01
C LYS A 184 7.92 4.87 -12.87
N SER A 185 7.91 4.33 -11.66
CA SER A 185 8.34 5.03 -10.45
C SER A 185 9.84 4.90 -10.20
N ARG A 186 10.32 5.74 -9.27
CA ARG A 186 11.69 5.71 -8.74
C ARG A 186 11.74 5.09 -7.35
N LEU A 187 10.82 4.16 -7.06
CA LEU A 187 10.77 3.48 -5.78
C LEU A 187 12.04 2.68 -5.54
N GLU A 188 12.63 2.85 -4.37
CA GLU A 188 13.79 2.12 -3.86
C GLU A 188 13.35 1.04 -2.87
N THR A 189 12.23 1.25 -2.16
CA THR A 189 11.67 0.28 -1.20
C THR A 189 10.18 0.08 -1.42
N LEU A 190 9.78 -1.19 -1.55
CA LEU A 190 8.38 -1.61 -1.59
C LEU A 190 8.12 -2.66 -0.50
N LYS A 191 7.15 -2.38 0.37
CA LYS A 191 6.71 -3.28 1.42
C LYS A 191 5.24 -3.62 1.23
N MET A 192 4.94 -4.91 1.14
CA MET A 192 3.59 -5.46 1.01
C MET A 192 3.43 -6.67 1.94
N CYS A 193 4.03 -6.60 3.13
CA CYS A 193 3.98 -7.68 4.10
C CYS A 193 2.54 -7.89 4.58
N ASN A 194 2.12 -9.14 4.80
CA ASN A 194 0.78 -9.46 5.31
C ASN A 194 -0.34 -8.92 4.41
N ASN A 195 -0.43 -9.51 3.22
CA ASN A 195 -1.44 -9.26 2.20
C ASN A 195 -1.88 -10.62 1.61
N CYS A 196 -2.73 -10.62 0.59
CA CYS A 196 -3.31 -11.81 -0.03
C CYS A 196 -2.70 -12.12 -1.41
N ILE A 197 -1.44 -11.75 -1.65
CA ILE A 197 -0.79 -11.92 -2.97
C ILE A 197 -0.48 -13.40 -3.20
N GLY A 198 -0.94 -13.96 -4.31
CA GLY A 198 -0.61 -15.30 -4.75
C GLY A 198 0.43 -15.32 -5.88
N ASP A 199 0.54 -16.46 -6.54
CA ASP A 199 1.44 -16.63 -7.68
C ASP A 199 1.20 -15.66 -8.85
N PRO A 200 -0.05 -15.37 -9.25
CA PRO A 200 -0.29 -14.41 -10.34
C PRO A 200 0.23 -13.00 -10.02
N GLY A 201 0.00 -12.51 -8.79
CA GLY A 201 0.51 -11.22 -8.34
C GLY A 201 2.03 -11.21 -8.23
N ALA A 202 2.62 -12.28 -7.69
CA ALA A 202 4.08 -12.42 -7.62
C ALA A 202 4.74 -12.48 -9.01
N LYS A 203 4.13 -13.17 -9.98
CA LYS A 203 4.56 -13.16 -11.38
C LYS A 203 4.54 -11.76 -11.99
N ALA A 204 3.49 -10.98 -11.72
CA ALA A 204 3.40 -9.60 -12.18
C ALA A 204 4.50 -8.72 -11.58
N ILE A 205 4.76 -8.84 -10.27
CA ILE A 205 5.86 -8.13 -9.59
C ILE A 205 7.21 -8.56 -10.15
N ALA A 206 7.44 -9.87 -10.34
CA ALA A 206 8.67 -10.42 -10.92
C ALA A 206 8.94 -9.87 -12.34
N GLN A 207 7.90 -9.77 -13.16
CA GLN A 207 8.03 -9.20 -14.51
C GLN A 207 8.49 -7.74 -14.47
N ALA A 208 7.92 -6.92 -13.59
CA ALA A 208 8.38 -5.54 -13.40
C ALA A 208 9.81 -5.49 -12.83
N LEU A 209 10.10 -6.31 -11.83
CA LEU A 209 11.42 -6.40 -11.20
C LEU A 209 12.53 -6.74 -12.21
N SER A 210 12.26 -7.58 -13.20
CA SER A 210 13.25 -7.98 -14.21
C SER A 210 13.74 -6.84 -15.11
N HIS A 211 13.04 -5.69 -15.13
CA HIS A 211 13.40 -4.50 -15.90
C HIS A 211 13.57 -3.25 -15.02
N ASN A 212 13.12 -3.29 -13.76
CA ASN A 212 13.25 -2.19 -12.83
C ASN A 212 14.70 -2.12 -12.30
N GLY A 213 15.34 -0.97 -12.47
CA GLY A 213 16.72 -0.72 -12.00
C GLY A 213 16.81 0.18 -10.76
N THR A 214 15.69 0.49 -10.09
CA THR A 214 15.64 1.43 -8.97
C THR A 214 15.33 0.77 -7.64
N LEU A 215 14.57 -0.32 -7.64
CA LEU A 215 14.12 -1.00 -6.44
C LEU A 215 15.31 -1.74 -5.80
N LEU A 216 15.59 -1.40 -4.54
CA LEU A 216 16.66 -1.95 -3.72
C LEU A 216 16.13 -2.95 -2.68
N SER A 217 14.89 -2.77 -2.22
CA SER A 217 14.27 -3.61 -1.19
C SER A 217 12.84 -3.97 -1.54
N LEU A 218 12.54 -5.28 -1.53
CA LEU A 218 11.21 -5.83 -1.74
C LEU A 218 10.81 -6.76 -0.58
N ASN A 219 9.69 -6.46 0.07
CA ASN A 219 9.14 -7.30 1.13
C ASN A 219 7.75 -7.83 0.77
N LEU A 220 7.67 -9.15 0.53
CA LEU A 220 6.46 -9.93 0.27
C LEU A 220 6.23 -10.98 1.37
N ARG A 221 6.74 -10.74 2.58
CA ARG A 221 6.53 -11.62 3.74
C ARG A 221 5.03 -11.80 4.02
N LEU A 222 4.63 -12.96 4.57
CA LEU A 222 3.23 -13.17 4.99
C LEU A 222 2.27 -12.93 3.83
N ASN A 223 2.47 -13.62 2.71
CA ASN A 223 1.55 -13.63 1.58
C ASN A 223 1.25 -15.10 1.23
N CYS A 224 0.59 -15.34 0.10
CA CYS A 224 0.16 -16.65 -0.37
C CYS A 224 1.02 -17.15 -1.54
N LEU A 225 2.29 -16.75 -1.62
CA LEU A 225 3.18 -17.19 -2.71
C LEU A 225 3.47 -18.69 -2.59
N GLN A 226 3.29 -19.41 -3.69
CA GLN A 226 3.70 -20.79 -3.86
C GLN A 226 4.86 -20.87 -4.87
N ASP A 227 5.15 -22.07 -5.35
CA ASP A 227 6.35 -22.30 -6.15
C ASP A 227 6.33 -21.59 -7.51
N GLU A 228 5.17 -21.35 -8.12
CA GLU A 228 5.15 -20.65 -9.43
C GLU A 228 5.48 -19.16 -9.27
N GLY A 229 5.03 -18.53 -8.18
CA GLY A 229 5.39 -17.16 -7.83
C GLY A 229 6.86 -17.07 -7.41
N GLY A 230 7.32 -18.04 -6.62
CA GLY A 230 8.72 -18.17 -6.22
C GLY A 230 9.69 -18.35 -7.38
N GLU A 231 9.35 -19.21 -8.35
CA GLU A 231 10.11 -19.41 -9.59
C GLU A 231 10.19 -18.12 -10.41
N ALA A 232 9.07 -17.40 -10.55
CA ALA A 232 9.05 -16.14 -11.28
C ALA A 232 10.00 -15.10 -10.66
N ILE A 233 9.99 -14.96 -9.33
CA ILE A 233 10.91 -14.08 -8.62
C ILE A 233 12.36 -14.53 -8.83
N ALA A 234 12.66 -15.83 -8.73
CA ALA A 234 13.99 -16.35 -9.00
C ALA A 234 14.45 -16.06 -10.44
N GLY A 235 13.55 -16.18 -11.41
CA GLY A 235 13.80 -15.83 -12.81
C GLY A 235 14.09 -14.34 -12.99
N ALA A 236 13.36 -13.47 -12.29
CA ALA A 236 13.59 -12.02 -12.32
C ALA A 236 14.96 -11.63 -11.77
N LEU A 237 15.42 -12.29 -10.69
CA LEU A 237 16.74 -12.06 -10.09
C LEU A 237 17.91 -12.38 -11.02
N LEU A 238 17.72 -13.21 -12.05
CA LEU A 238 18.77 -13.46 -13.06
C LEU A 238 19.06 -12.23 -13.93
N ARG A 239 18.08 -11.34 -14.08
CA ARG A 239 18.16 -10.15 -14.95
C ARG A 239 18.26 -8.86 -14.16
N ASN A 240 17.62 -8.81 -12.99
CA ASN A 240 17.64 -7.64 -12.13
C ASN A 240 19.05 -7.43 -11.54
N ASP A 241 19.51 -6.20 -11.61
CA ASP A 241 20.83 -5.74 -11.16
C ASP A 241 20.75 -4.60 -10.13
N SER A 242 19.58 -4.38 -9.52
CA SER A 242 19.37 -3.32 -8.53
C SER A 242 19.01 -3.85 -7.14
N LEU A 243 18.25 -4.94 -7.05
CA LEU A 243 17.66 -5.42 -5.82
C LEU A 243 18.74 -5.96 -4.87
N CYS A 244 18.77 -5.42 -3.65
CA CYS A 244 19.70 -5.78 -2.59
C CYS A 244 19.04 -6.64 -1.51
N HIS A 245 17.76 -6.40 -1.21
CA HIS A 245 17.06 -7.06 -0.12
C HIS A 245 15.74 -7.66 -0.60
N LEU A 246 15.55 -8.95 -0.33
CA LEU A 246 14.33 -9.67 -0.68
C LEU A 246 13.80 -10.45 0.52
N HIS A 247 12.57 -10.18 0.92
CA HIS A 247 11.90 -10.91 1.99
C HIS A 247 10.71 -11.71 1.44
N LEU A 248 10.80 -13.04 1.51
CA LEU A 248 9.76 -13.99 1.10
C LEU A 248 9.35 -14.95 2.23
N GLY A 249 9.79 -14.68 3.48
CA GLY A 249 9.42 -15.50 4.63
C GLY A 249 7.91 -15.57 4.88
N ALA A 250 7.45 -16.65 5.52
CA ALA A 250 6.06 -16.92 5.82
C ALA A 250 5.16 -16.88 4.57
N ASN A 251 5.57 -17.62 3.54
CA ASN A 251 4.76 -17.94 2.36
C ASN A 251 4.62 -19.47 2.28
N GLU A 252 4.16 -19.98 1.14
CA GLU A 252 3.98 -21.41 0.89
C GLU A 252 5.05 -22.01 -0.04
N LEU A 253 6.23 -21.40 -0.07
CA LEU A 253 7.34 -21.83 -0.93
C LEU A 253 7.91 -23.18 -0.47
N THR A 254 8.28 -24.03 -1.42
CA THR A 254 8.88 -25.34 -1.12
C THR A 254 10.36 -25.41 -1.47
N GLY A 255 10.96 -26.59 -1.27
CA GLY A 255 12.33 -26.89 -1.72
C GLY A 255 12.56 -26.63 -3.21
N HIS A 256 11.50 -26.65 -4.04
CA HIS A 256 11.59 -26.32 -5.46
C HIS A 256 12.00 -24.85 -5.67
N THR A 257 11.24 -23.90 -5.12
CA THR A 257 11.61 -22.47 -5.16
C THR A 257 13.00 -22.23 -4.59
N ALA A 258 13.32 -22.93 -3.50
CA ALA A 258 14.59 -22.85 -2.83
C ALA A 258 15.77 -23.19 -3.79
N ALA A 259 15.64 -24.26 -4.58
CA ALA A 259 16.63 -24.66 -5.58
C ALA A 259 16.75 -23.64 -6.73
N MET A 260 15.62 -23.04 -7.16
CA MET A 260 15.62 -22.02 -8.21
C MET A 260 16.31 -20.74 -7.76
N LEU A 261 15.99 -20.26 -6.56
CA LEU A 261 16.67 -19.13 -5.94
C LEU A 261 18.17 -19.40 -5.80
N ALA A 262 18.57 -20.59 -5.33
CA ALA A 262 19.98 -20.94 -5.21
C ALA A 262 20.72 -20.89 -6.57
N LYS A 263 20.04 -21.26 -7.67
CA LYS A 263 20.59 -21.12 -9.02
C LYS A 263 20.71 -19.65 -9.44
N ALA A 264 19.69 -18.84 -9.17
CA ALA A 264 19.69 -17.42 -9.50
C ALA A 264 20.78 -16.65 -8.74
N LEU A 265 20.95 -16.92 -7.44
CA LEU A 265 21.92 -16.26 -6.57
C LEU A 265 23.38 -16.51 -6.94
N ARG A 266 23.69 -17.59 -7.68
CA ARG A 266 25.05 -17.79 -8.21
C ARG A 266 25.42 -16.75 -9.28
N GLN A 267 24.41 -16.27 -10.01
CA GLN A 267 24.59 -15.32 -11.11
C GLN A 267 24.35 -13.88 -10.67
N ASN A 268 23.33 -13.65 -9.84
CA ASN A 268 23.00 -12.33 -9.32
C ASN A 268 24.15 -11.78 -8.46
N LYS A 269 24.53 -10.52 -8.70
CA LYS A 269 25.66 -9.85 -8.02
C LYS A 269 25.24 -8.71 -7.10
N THR A 270 23.94 -8.45 -6.98
CA THR A 270 23.39 -7.28 -6.30
C THR A 270 22.64 -7.64 -5.03
N LEU A 271 21.99 -8.80 -4.99
CA LEU A 271 21.29 -9.26 -3.80
C LEU A 271 22.29 -9.52 -2.65
N ARG A 272 22.03 -8.88 -1.51
CA ARG A 272 22.81 -8.92 -0.28
C ARG A 272 22.10 -9.63 0.86
N SER A 273 20.78 -9.77 0.79
CA SER A 273 19.98 -10.43 1.83
C SER A 273 18.76 -11.10 1.21
N ILE A 274 18.52 -12.36 1.58
CA ILE A 274 17.29 -13.07 1.24
C ILE A 274 16.72 -13.76 2.49
N ILE A 275 15.46 -13.49 2.81
CA ILE A 275 14.78 -14.08 3.97
C ILE A 275 13.70 -15.04 3.49
N LEU A 276 13.87 -16.33 3.80
CA LEU A 276 12.97 -17.42 3.41
C LEU A 276 12.35 -18.16 4.62
N SER A 277 12.54 -17.64 5.85
CA SER A 277 12.05 -18.26 7.09
C SER A 277 10.55 -18.57 7.04
N CYS A 278 10.09 -19.59 7.77
CA CYS A 278 8.67 -19.97 7.85
C CYS A 278 8.04 -20.35 6.50
N ASN A 279 8.81 -20.93 5.57
CA ASN A 279 8.32 -21.59 4.36
C ASN A 279 8.43 -23.12 4.47
N LYS A 280 7.84 -23.86 3.52
CA LYS A 280 7.84 -25.33 3.44
C LYS A 280 9.08 -25.88 2.70
N LEU A 281 10.27 -25.33 2.97
CA LEU A 281 11.49 -25.61 2.18
C LEU A 281 12.01 -27.05 2.33
N GLY A 282 11.49 -27.82 3.29
CA GLY A 282 11.91 -29.19 3.58
C GLY A 282 13.22 -29.29 4.38
N VAL A 283 13.60 -30.53 4.74
CA VAL A 283 14.89 -30.79 5.40
C VAL A 283 15.99 -30.62 4.36
N VAL A 284 16.79 -29.57 4.53
CA VAL A 284 17.96 -29.32 3.70
C VAL A 284 19.00 -30.39 4.05
N SER A 285 19.12 -31.44 3.23
CA SER A 285 20.24 -32.36 3.37
C SER A 285 21.52 -31.58 3.08
N ASN A 286 22.53 -31.71 3.96
CA ASN A 286 23.84 -31.01 3.89
C ASN A 286 24.62 -31.25 2.57
N SER A 287 24.05 -32.02 1.63
CA SER A 287 24.65 -32.42 0.36
C SER A 287 24.15 -31.62 -0.85
N SER A 288 23.16 -30.74 -0.70
CA SER A 288 22.50 -30.08 -1.84
C SER A 288 22.62 -28.56 -1.77
N ILE A 289 23.58 -27.96 -2.47
CA ILE A 289 23.63 -26.55 -2.97
C ILE A 289 23.39 -25.37 -1.99
N PHE A 290 22.91 -25.62 -0.77
CA PHE A 290 22.35 -24.64 0.16
C PHE A 290 23.38 -24.06 1.13
N THR A 291 24.55 -24.68 1.26
CA THR A 291 25.36 -24.53 2.48
C THR A 291 26.32 -23.35 2.46
N ALA A 292 26.69 -22.79 1.30
CA ALA A 292 27.63 -21.66 1.26
C ALA A 292 26.94 -20.31 1.01
N SER A 293 26.24 -20.16 -0.11
CA SER A 293 25.70 -18.84 -0.51
C SER A 293 24.42 -18.45 0.24
N LEU A 294 23.56 -19.42 0.57
CA LEU A 294 22.31 -19.15 1.29
C LEU A 294 22.50 -19.06 2.80
N TRP A 295 23.42 -19.81 3.41
CA TRP A 295 23.73 -19.68 4.83
C TRP A 295 24.25 -18.27 5.17
N PHE A 296 25.17 -17.72 4.38
CA PHE A 296 25.68 -16.35 4.55
C PHE A 296 24.56 -15.31 4.44
N LEU A 297 23.61 -15.49 3.53
CA LEU A 297 22.49 -14.57 3.35
C LEU A 297 21.36 -14.73 4.39
N MET A 298 21.22 -15.91 5.00
CA MET A 298 20.17 -16.21 5.99
C MET A 298 20.60 -15.94 7.45
N SER A 299 21.90 -15.84 7.74
CA SER A 299 22.43 -15.69 9.11
C SER A 299 22.82 -14.26 9.52
N GLY A 300 22.63 -13.26 8.65
CA GLY A 300 22.76 -11.85 9.03
C GLY A 300 24.11 -11.47 9.65
N SER A 301 25.21 -12.10 9.21
CA SER A 301 26.56 -11.71 9.65
C SER A 301 27.16 -10.78 8.61
N VAL A 302 27.30 -9.50 9.00
CA VAL A 302 28.11 -8.46 8.35
C VAL A 302 29.59 -8.84 8.44
#